data_AF-A0A1F2RXR3-F1
#
_entry.id   AF-A0A1F2RXR3-F1
#
_cell.length_a   1.000
_cell.length_b   1.000
_cell.length_c   1.000
_cell.angle_alpha   90.00
_cell.angle_beta   90.00
_cell.angle_gamma   90.00
#
_symmetry.space_group_name_H-M   'P 1'
#
loop_
_entity.id
_entity.type
_entity.pdbx_description
1 polymer ?
#
loop_
_entity_poly.entity_id
_entity_poly.type
_entity_poly.pdbx_seq_one_letter_code
_entity_poly.pdbx_strand_id
1 'polypeptide(L)'
;MKSMKRKGISLTRATSKIEGEAAVRINLAFIGSAKTHRSIAKIALTGLALKVGDKFALSDTFAPLREFVRTGLGPTPVRLFVSQEVLNRFRINVRYHALIFAFDAHKHRAYSVVVIFGGLFYLVRFTDAYNGVDFSWTYTYNSQAGKHPTMLFGATMISELGMVEKVLAGPTVWNNRKLSAECLMEYVRQVRPDVRI
;
A
#
# COMPACT_ATOMS: atom_id res chain seq x y z
N MET A 1 22.94 -63.70 33.75
CA MET A 1 22.98 -62.24 33.97
C MET A 1 21.63 -61.78 34.48
N LYS A 2 21.61 -61.19 35.68
CA LYS A 2 20.39 -60.79 36.39
C LYS A 2 19.78 -59.53 35.76
N SER A 3 18.48 -59.62 35.50
CA SER A 3 17.57 -58.50 35.30
C SER A 3 17.63 -57.54 36.49
N MET A 4 17.81 -56.25 36.22
CA MET A 4 17.52 -55.18 37.18
C MET A 4 16.69 -54.09 36.47
N LYS A 5 15.36 -54.22 36.62
CA LYS A 5 14.41 -53.12 36.40
C LYS A 5 14.62 -52.07 37.50
N ARG A 6 15.01 -50.85 37.13
CA ARG A 6 14.72 -49.67 37.96
C ARG A 6 13.49 -48.95 37.39
N LYS A 7 12.50 -48.83 38.26
CA LYS A 7 11.27 -48.04 38.09
C LYS A 7 11.64 -46.57 37.90
N GLY A 8 10.89 -45.89 37.05
CA GLY A 8 10.55 -44.48 37.27
C GLY A 8 11.02 -43.52 36.19
N ILE A 9 10.02 -42.89 35.55
CA ILE A 9 10.08 -41.67 34.72
C ILE A 9 10.44 -41.90 33.25
N SER A 10 9.39 -42.16 32.45
CA SER A 10 9.36 -41.77 31.04
C SER A 10 9.07 -40.26 31.00
N LEU A 11 10.01 -39.47 30.50
CA LEU A 11 9.75 -38.07 30.14
C LEU A 11 8.96 -38.06 28.82
N THR A 12 7.63 -38.12 28.92
CA THR A 12 6.79 -37.61 27.83
C THR A 12 7.00 -36.10 27.80
N ARG A 13 7.62 -35.60 26.73
CA ARG A 13 7.69 -34.16 26.46
C ARG A 13 6.27 -33.68 26.22
N ALA A 14 5.58 -33.31 27.29
CA ALA A 14 4.40 -32.49 27.19
C ALA A 14 4.87 -31.17 26.59
N THR A 15 4.63 -30.98 25.29
CA THR A 15 4.58 -29.65 24.70
C THR A 15 3.38 -28.97 25.33
N SER A 16 3.57 -28.38 26.52
CA SER A 16 2.66 -27.35 26.97
C SER A 16 2.70 -26.27 25.90
N LYS A 17 1.65 -26.22 25.07
CA LYS A 17 1.36 -25.02 24.31
C LYS A 17 1.13 -23.93 25.35
N ILE A 18 2.16 -23.15 25.62
CA ILE A 18 1.99 -21.86 26.27
C ILE A 18 1.32 -21.00 25.20
N GLU A 19 -0.02 -21.04 25.17
CA GLU A 19 -0.83 -20.05 24.45
C GLU A 19 -0.71 -18.75 25.26
N GLY A 20 0.42 -18.07 25.10
CA GLY A 20 0.55 -16.69 25.53
C GLY A 20 -0.32 -15.85 24.60
N GLU A 21 -1.32 -15.17 25.16
CA GLU A 21 -2.10 -14.16 24.44
C GLU A 21 -1.14 -13.00 24.10
N ALA A 22 -0.48 -13.08 22.95
CA ALA A 22 0.41 -12.04 22.46
C ALA A 22 -0.45 -10.93 21.85
N ALA A 23 -0.79 -9.92 22.66
CA ALA A 23 -1.42 -8.70 22.17
C ALA A 23 -0.42 -7.93 21.29
N VAL A 24 -0.61 -7.98 19.97
CA VAL A 24 0.23 -7.22 19.02
C VAL A 24 -0.29 -5.79 18.94
N ARG A 25 0.40 -4.86 19.61
CA ARG A 25 0.10 -3.42 19.48
C ARG A 25 0.77 -2.86 18.23
N ILE A 26 -0.02 -2.53 17.21
CA ILE A 26 0.47 -1.86 16.01
C ILE A 26 0.36 -0.34 16.20
N ASN A 27 1.49 0.37 16.17
CA ASN A 27 1.49 1.82 16.18
C ASN A 27 1.13 2.35 14.78
N LEU A 28 -0.05 2.96 14.65
CA LEU A 28 -0.57 3.52 13.41
C LEU A 28 -0.39 5.04 13.29
N ALA A 29 0.40 5.67 14.18
CA ALA A 29 0.67 7.11 14.17
C ALA A 29 1.38 7.58 12.88
N PHE A 30 1.98 6.65 12.12
CA PHE A 30 2.58 6.96 10.83
C PHE A 30 1.51 7.28 9.75
N ILE A 31 0.27 6.78 9.87
CA ILE A 31 -0.77 6.96 8.86
C ILE A 31 -1.07 8.45 8.70
N GLY A 32 -0.81 8.97 7.51
CA GLY A 32 -1.06 10.37 7.17
C GLY A 32 -0.10 11.37 7.83
N SER A 33 1.02 10.91 8.42
CA SER A 33 2.07 11.80 8.91
C SER A 33 2.82 12.47 7.75
N ALA A 34 3.42 13.64 7.98
CA ALA A 34 4.22 14.33 6.96
C ALA A 34 5.37 13.46 6.43
N LYS A 35 6.03 12.69 7.30
CA LYS A 35 7.07 11.73 6.92
C LYS A 35 6.51 10.66 5.97
N THR A 36 5.33 10.12 6.28
CA THR A 36 4.67 9.14 5.40
C THR A 36 4.30 9.76 4.07
N HIS A 37 3.69 10.96 4.04
CA HIS A 37 3.35 11.63 2.79
C HIS A 37 4.59 11.84 1.89
N ARG A 38 5.72 12.28 2.47
CA ARG A 38 6.97 12.40 1.72
C ARG A 38 7.46 11.05 1.19
N SER A 39 7.40 9.99 2.01
CA SER A 39 7.76 8.63 1.57
C SER A 39 6.87 8.15 0.43
N ILE A 40 5.56 8.38 0.51
CA ILE A 40 4.60 8.00 -0.53
C ILE A 40 4.88 8.76 -1.83
N ALA A 41 5.09 10.08 -1.76
CA ALA A 41 5.47 10.88 -2.92
C ALA A 41 6.78 10.38 -3.56
N LYS A 42 7.77 10.05 -2.72
CA LYS A 42 9.05 9.48 -3.18
C LYS A 42 8.86 8.14 -3.86
N ILE A 43 8.06 7.24 -3.27
CA ILE A 43 7.75 5.93 -3.84
C ILE A 43 7.10 6.09 -5.23
N ALA A 44 6.12 6.99 -5.36
CA ALA A 44 5.48 7.25 -6.64
C ALA A 44 6.49 7.78 -7.68
N LEU A 45 7.34 8.75 -7.31
CA LEU A 45 8.34 9.31 -8.21
C LEU A 45 9.39 8.26 -8.64
N THR A 46 9.86 7.43 -7.71
CA THR A 46 10.76 6.30 -8.01
C THR A 46 10.08 5.27 -8.90
N GLY A 47 8.80 4.97 -8.69
CA GLY A 47 8.04 4.08 -9.55
C GLY A 47 7.91 4.62 -10.97
N LEU A 48 7.70 5.94 -11.12
CA LEU A 48 7.66 6.57 -12.43
C LEU A 48 9.03 6.42 -13.11
N ALA A 49 10.11 6.79 -12.42
CA ALA A 49 11.48 6.65 -12.93
C ALA A 49 11.81 5.21 -13.36
N LEU A 50 11.41 4.21 -12.56
CA LEU A 50 11.57 2.80 -12.88
C LEU A 50 10.89 2.42 -14.21
N LYS A 51 9.73 3.00 -14.51
CA LYS A 51 8.93 2.63 -15.68
C LYS A 51 9.29 3.39 -16.95
N VAL A 52 9.47 4.70 -16.85
CA VAL A 52 9.65 5.58 -18.02
C VAL A 52 11.03 6.24 -18.06
N GLY A 53 11.90 5.91 -17.12
CA GLY A 53 13.27 6.41 -17.03
C GLY A 53 13.42 7.73 -16.27
N ASP A 54 14.63 7.93 -15.74
CA ASP A 54 14.97 9.09 -14.91
C ASP A 54 14.77 10.42 -15.64
N LYS A 55 15.13 10.49 -16.94
CA LYS A 55 15.03 11.73 -17.72
C LYS A 55 13.60 12.30 -17.71
N PHE A 56 12.60 11.42 -17.83
CA PHE A 56 11.20 11.86 -17.80
C PHE A 56 10.74 12.17 -16.38
N ALA A 57 11.05 11.32 -15.40
CA ALA A 57 10.67 11.54 -14.00
C ALA A 57 11.32 12.80 -13.38
N LEU A 58 12.48 13.20 -13.88
CA LEU A 58 13.21 14.39 -13.47
C LEU A 58 12.89 15.64 -14.31
N SER A 59 11.97 15.56 -15.28
CA SER A 59 11.54 16.72 -16.08
C SER A 59 10.89 17.82 -15.25
N ASP A 60 10.89 19.06 -15.72
CA ASP A 60 10.32 20.21 -14.99
C ASP A 60 8.82 20.07 -14.70
N THR A 61 8.10 19.27 -15.49
CA THR A 61 6.70 18.91 -15.28
C THR A 61 6.43 18.39 -13.86
N PHE A 62 7.39 17.71 -13.24
CA PHE A 62 7.26 17.12 -11.90
C PHE A 62 8.10 17.83 -10.84
N ALA A 63 8.64 19.02 -11.14
CA ALA A 63 9.45 19.79 -10.20
C ALA A 63 8.74 20.06 -8.85
N PRO A 64 7.44 20.40 -8.78
CA PRO A 64 6.75 20.58 -7.50
C PRO A 64 6.74 19.33 -6.63
N LEU A 65 6.52 18.14 -7.23
CA LEU A 65 6.54 16.88 -6.50
C LEU A 65 7.95 16.56 -5.98
N ARG A 66 8.99 16.80 -6.79
CA ARG A 66 10.39 16.62 -6.37
C ARG A 66 10.74 17.54 -5.21
N GLU A 67 10.32 18.79 -5.28
CA GLU A 67 10.55 19.77 -4.23
C GLU A 67 9.87 19.35 -2.92
N PHE A 68 8.61 18.91 -2.98
CA PHE A 68 7.92 18.36 -1.82
C PHE A 68 8.64 17.13 -1.24
N VAL A 69 9.15 16.22 -2.08
CA VAL A 69 9.94 15.08 -1.62
C VAL A 69 11.20 15.54 -0.89
N ARG A 70 11.89 16.57 -1.41
CA ARG A 70 13.15 17.10 -0.86
C ARG A 70 12.95 17.81 0.48
N THR A 71 12.01 18.75 0.55
CA THR A 71 11.85 19.66 1.70
C THR A 71 10.69 19.29 2.61
N GLY A 72 9.63 18.70 2.05
CA GLY A 72 8.37 18.48 2.77
C GLY A 72 7.54 19.75 2.99
N LEU A 73 7.92 20.86 2.36
CA LEU A 73 7.26 22.15 2.50
C LEU A 73 6.22 22.36 1.40
N GLY A 74 5.27 23.27 1.64
CA GLY A 74 4.20 23.62 0.71
C GLY A 74 2.97 22.70 0.78
N PRO A 75 2.01 22.87 -0.16
CA PRO A 75 0.82 22.03 -0.22
C PRO A 75 1.17 20.56 -0.44
N THR A 76 0.61 19.67 0.38
CA THR A 76 0.84 18.22 0.23
C THR A 76 0.25 17.70 -1.09
N PRO A 77 1.05 17.13 -2.01
CA PRO A 77 0.54 16.46 -3.21
C PRO A 77 -0.03 15.07 -2.91
N VAL A 78 0.11 14.60 -1.66
CA VAL A 78 -0.35 13.29 -1.21
C VAL A 78 -1.57 13.44 -0.33
N ARG A 79 -2.59 12.63 -0.60
CA ARG A 79 -3.80 12.52 0.21
C ARG A 79 -4.10 11.06 0.50
N LEU A 80 -4.30 10.75 1.78
CA LEU A 80 -4.85 9.46 2.19
C LEU A 80 -6.32 9.42 1.78
N PHE A 81 -6.81 8.27 1.32
CA PHE A 81 -8.20 8.11 0.95
C PHE A 81 -8.77 6.74 1.29
N VAL A 82 -10.09 6.71 1.43
CA VAL A 82 -10.90 5.50 1.53
C VAL A 82 -12.05 5.65 0.54
N SER A 83 -12.16 4.72 -0.41
CA SER A 83 -13.25 4.66 -1.38
C SER A 83 -13.79 3.24 -1.41
N GLN A 84 -15.07 3.06 -1.07
CA GLN A 84 -15.68 1.73 -1.00
C GLN A 84 -15.67 1.04 -2.37
N GLU A 85 -15.86 1.81 -3.46
CA GLU A 85 -15.82 1.28 -4.82
C GLU A 85 -14.43 0.73 -5.15
N VAL A 86 -13.37 1.46 -4.78
CA VAL A 86 -11.98 1.00 -4.96
C VAL A 86 -11.70 -0.20 -4.07
N LEU A 87 -12.06 -0.16 -2.78
CA LEU A 87 -11.85 -1.28 -1.85
C LEU A 87 -12.55 -2.57 -2.29
N ASN A 88 -13.73 -2.48 -2.91
CA ASN A 88 -14.47 -3.64 -3.38
C ASN A 88 -13.83 -4.28 -4.63
N ARG A 89 -13.16 -3.49 -5.47
CA ARG A 89 -12.58 -3.94 -6.74
C ARG A 89 -11.08 -4.23 -6.65
N PHE A 90 -10.38 -3.54 -5.74
CA PHE A 90 -8.95 -3.59 -5.56
C PHE A 90 -8.63 -4.18 -4.19
N ARG A 91 -8.78 -5.50 -4.07
CA ARG A 91 -8.42 -6.27 -2.88
C ARG A 91 -7.08 -6.95 -3.09
N ILE A 92 -6.03 -6.40 -2.50
CA ILE A 92 -4.73 -7.03 -2.44
C ILE A 92 -4.39 -7.34 -0.98
N ASN A 93 -3.77 -8.50 -0.75
CA ASN A 93 -3.42 -8.95 0.61
C ASN A 93 -2.40 -7.97 1.25
N VAL A 94 -2.40 -7.89 2.58
CA VAL A 94 -1.53 -6.99 3.38
C VAL A 94 -0.03 -7.10 3.10
N ARG A 95 0.40 -8.20 2.48
CA ARG A 95 1.79 -8.43 2.05
C ARG A 95 2.14 -7.75 0.72
N TYR A 96 1.16 -7.16 0.05
CA TYR A 96 1.35 -6.53 -1.25
C TYR A 96 1.34 -5.01 -1.16
N HIS A 97 2.15 -4.41 -2.01
CA HIS A 97 2.17 -2.99 -2.30
C HIS A 97 1.86 -2.80 -3.78
N ALA A 98 1.23 -1.70 -4.13
CA ALA A 98 0.92 -1.38 -5.52
C ALA A 98 1.18 0.09 -5.85
N LEU A 99 1.55 0.32 -7.11
CA LEU A 99 1.61 1.62 -7.74
C LEU A 99 0.76 1.58 -8.98
N ILE A 100 -0.13 2.53 -9.13
CA ILE A 100 -0.99 2.67 -10.27
C ILE A 100 -0.76 4.09 -10.79
N PHE A 101 -0.33 4.23 -12.03
CA PHE A 101 -0.18 5.51 -12.69
C PHE A 101 -1.33 5.72 -13.64
N ALA A 102 -1.86 6.94 -13.64
CA ALA A 102 -2.91 7.36 -14.56
C ALA A 102 -2.66 8.81 -14.96
N PHE A 103 -2.00 8.97 -16.10
CA PHE A 103 -1.64 10.25 -16.68
C PHE A 103 -2.55 10.48 -17.88
N ASP A 104 -3.21 11.62 -17.87
CA ASP A 104 -4.27 12.01 -18.77
C ASP A 104 -3.89 13.35 -19.37
N ALA A 105 -3.43 13.32 -20.62
CA ALA A 105 -3.02 14.50 -21.37
C ALA A 105 -4.23 15.38 -21.70
N HIS A 106 -5.39 14.77 -21.95
CA HIS A 106 -6.62 15.48 -22.28
C HIS A 106 -7.15 16.31 -21.10
N LYS A 107 -7.01 15.81 -19.88
CA LYS A 107 -7.38 16.52 -18.64
C LYS A 107 -6.20 17.24 -17.98
N HIS A 108 -5.06 17.30 -18.67
CA HIS A 108 -3.83 17.92 -18.21
C HIS A 108 -3.37 17.47 -16.83
N ARG A 109 -3.55 16.21 -16.46
CA ARG A 109 -3.28 15.76 -15.10
C ARG A 109 -2.53 14.45 -15.02
N ALA A 110 -1.66 14.36 -14.04
CA ALA A 110 -0.89 13.15 -13.77
C ALA A 110 -1.11 12.75 -12.31
N TYR A 111 -1.65 11.56 -12.09
CA TYR A 111 -1.91 11.00 -10.77
C TYR A 111 -1.29 9.61 -10.62
N SER A 112 -1.05 9.23 -9.37
CA SER A 112 -0.79 7.86 -9.00
C SER A 112 -1.55 7.45 -7.75
N VAL A 113 -2.03 6.21 -7.71
CA VAL A 113 -2.48 5.56 -6.49
C VAL A 113 -1.35 4.70 -5.95
N VAL A 114 -0.95 4.96 -4.72
CA VAL A 114 0.04 4.17 -3.99
C VAL A 114 -0.68 3.40 -2.90
N VAL A 115 -0.58 2.07 -2.95
CA VAL A 115 -1.18 1.18 -1.96
C VAL A 115 -0.08 0.54 -1.12
N ILE A 116 -0.15 0.74 0.20
CA ILE A 116 0.79 0.18 1.16
C ILE A 116 0.06 -0.79 2.09
N PHE A 117 0.70 -1.92 2.38
CA PHE A 117 0.14 -2.98 3.22
C PHE A 117 -1.23 -3.46 2.75
N GLY A 118 -1.46 -3.45 1.43
CA GLY A 118 -2.71 -3.79 0.76
C GLY A 118 -3.97 -3.01 1.13
N GLY A 119 -3.95 -2.20 2.19
CA GLY A 119 -5.13 -1.56 2.78
C GLY A 119 -5.00 -0.05 3.00
N LEU A 120 -3.81 0.54 2.85
CA LEU A 120 -3.62 1.99 2.93
C LEU A 120 -3.48 2.58 1.54
N PHE A 121 -4.46 3.39 1.15
CA PHE A 121 -4.54 3.97 -0.19
C PHE A 121 -4.20 5.46 -0.15
N TYR A 122 -3.23 5.86 -0.96
CA TYR A 122 -2.83 7.25 -1.11
C TYR A 122 -2.96 7.67 -2.57
N LEU A 123 -3.56 8.84 -2.80
CA LEU A 123 -3.52 9.49 -4.09
C LEU A 123 -2.36 10.49 -4.08
N VAL A 124 -1.49 10.39 -5.07
CA VAL A 124 -0.37 11.28 -5.33
C VAL A 124 -0.67 12.06 -6.59
N ARG A 125 -0.72 13.39 -6.46
CA ARG A 125 -0.80 14.30 -7.59
C ARG A 125 0.60 14.65 -8.06
N PHE A 126 0.94 14.30 -9.29
CA PHE A 126 2.21 14.69 -9.91
C PHE A 126 2.15 16.13 -10.42
N THR A 127 1.12 16.45 -11.20
CA THR A 127 0.89 17.79 -11.75
C THR A 127 -0.57 17.92 -12.24
N ASP A 128 -1.07 19.15 -12.27
CA ASP A 128 -2.33 19.54 -12.93
C ASP A 128 -2.07 20.31 -14.24
N ALA A 129 -0.84 20.22 -14.78
CA ALA A 129 -0.43 20.79 -16.06
C ALA A 129 0.34 19.77 -16.92
N TYR A 130 -0.13 18.51 -16.91
CA TYR A 130 0.48 17.44 -17.69
C TYR A 130 0.21 17.65 -19.18
N ASN A 131 1.26 17.64 -20.01
CA ASN A 131 1.17 17.82 -21.47
C ASN A 131 1.89 16.69 -22.23
N GLY A 132 2.08 15.54 -21.58
CA GLY A 132 2.72 14.38 -22.20
C GLY A 132 1.73 13.52 -23.00
N VAL A 133 2.08 12.26 -23.22
CA VAL A 133 1.17 11.25 -23.78
C VAL A 133 0.34 10.61 -22.68
N ASP A 134 -0.85 10.13 -23.00
CA ASP A 134 -1.63 9.31 -22.07
C ASP A 134 -0.79 8.10 -21.64
N PHE A 135 -0.76 7.86 -20.34
CA PHE A 135 0.07 6.82 -19.76
C PHE A 135 -0.63 6.18 -18.57
N SER A 136 -0.80 4.87 -18.64
CA SER A 136 -1.34 4.04 -17.57
C SER A 136 -0.40 2.88 -17.30
N TRP A 137 -0.10 2.63 -16.03
CA TRP A 137 0.73 1.51 -15.65
C TRP A 137 0.45 1.07 -14.22
N THR A 138 0.30 -0.23 -14.03
CA THR A 138 0.19 -0.83 -12.71
C THR A 138 1.41 -1.68 -12.40
N TYR A 139 1.95 -1.50 -11.20
CA TYR A 139 3.04 -2.25 -10.63
C TYR A 139 2.66 -2.78 -9.27
N THR A 140 3.09 -4.00 -8.97
CA THR A 140 2.83 -4.63 -7.68
C THR A 140 4.04 -5.35 -7.14
N TYR A 141 4.12 -5.45 -5.82
CA TYR A 141 5.24 -6.06 -5.12
C TYR A 141 4.77 -6.85 -3.91
N ASN A 142 5.19 -8.11 -3.82
CA ASN A 142 5.00 -8.96 -2.65
C ASN A 142 6.20 -8.80 -1.71
N SER A 143 6.01 -8.12 -0.57
CA SER A 143 7.09 -7.88 0.39
C SER A 143 7.55 -9.13 1.13
N GLN A 144 6.70 -10.16 1.24
CA GLN A 144 7.08 -11.42 1.87
C GLN A 144 7.93 -12.28 0.94
N ALA A 145 7.52 -12.39 -0.33
CA ALA A 145 8.22 -13.23 -1.30
C ALA A 145 9.42 -12.53 -1.95
N GLY A 146 9.51 -11.19 -1.83
CA GLY A 146 10.51 -10.39 -2.52
C GLY A 146 10.35 -10.40 -4.05
N LYS A 147 9.11 -10.51 -4.54
CA LYS A 147 8.81 -10.74 -5.98
C LYS A 147 7.75 -9.79 -6.51
N HIS A 148 7.80 -9.55 -7.81
CA HIS A 148 6.75 -8.88 -8.59
C HIS A 148 5.77 -9.94 -9.09
N PRO A 149 4.57 -10.09 -8.50
CA PRO A 149 3.60 -11.04 -9.01
C PRO A 149 3.10 -10.60 -10.38
N THR A 150 2.97 -11.54 -11.31
CA THR A 150 2.61 -11.26 -12.70
C THR A 150 1.16 -10.78 -12.85
N MET A 151 0.27 -11.16 -11.92
CA MET A 151 -1.11 -10.68 -11.85
C MET A 151 -1.60 -10.71 -10.40
N LEU A 152 -2.22 -9.62 -9.96
CA LEU A 152 -2.92 -9.54 -8.66
C LEU A 152 -4.39 -9.14 -8.79
N PHE A 153 -4.86 -8.95 -10.01
CA PHE A 153 -6.14 -8.34 -10.25
C PHE A 153 -7.12 -9.36 -10.79
N GLY A 154 -8.29 -9.46 -10.16
CA GLY A 154 -9.40 -10.26 -10.66
C GLY A 154 -9.88 -9.75 -12.02
N ALA A 155 -10.73 -10.54 -12.69
CA ALA A 155 -11.24 -10.32 -14.04
C ALA A 155 -12.05 -9.01 -14.28
N THR A 156 -12.19 -8.14 -13.27
CA THR A 156 -13.03 -6.92 -13.30
C THR A 156 -12.28 -5.65 -12.92
N MET A 157 -11.05 -5.50 -13.42
CA MET A 157 -10.31 -4.24 -13.27
C MET A 157 -11.01 -3.10 -13.98
N ILE A 158 -11.24 -2.01 -13.25
CA ILE A 158 -11.38 -0.68 -13.87
C ILE A 158 -10.00 -0.32 -14.42
N SER A 159 -9.94 0.32 -15.59
CA SER A 159 -8.69 0.90 -16.09
C SER A 159 -8.05 1.83 -15.05
N GLU A 160 -6.73 2.02 -15.08
CA GLU A 160 -6.02 2.87 -14.13
C GLU A 160 -6.57 4.30 -14.11
N LEU A 161 -6.85 4.85 -15.29
CA LEU A 161 -7.56 6.12 -15.46
C LEU A 161 -8.93 6.08 -14.80
N GLY A 162 -9.75 5.07 -15.09
CA GLY A 162 -11.08 4.93 -14.50
C GLY A 162 -11.02 4.80 -12.97
N MET A 163 -9.99 4.15 -12.41
CA MET A 163 -9.82 4.08 -10.96
C MET A 163 -9.57 5.46 -10.37
N VAL A 164 -8.66 6.24 -10.95
CA VAL A 164 -8.40 7.62 -10.51
C VAL A 164 -9.66 8.48 -10.64
N GLU A 165 -10.46 8.31 -11.70
CA GLU A 165 -11.75 9.01 -11.81
C GLU A 165 -12.70 8.64 -10.68
N LYS A 166 -12.84 7.35 -10.36
CA LYS A 166 -13.68 6.92 -9.24
C LYS A 166 -13.21 7.47 -7.91
N VAL A 167 -11.90 7.58 -7.71
CA VAL A 167 -11.34 8.21 -6.51
C VAL A 167 -11.68 9.70 -6.46
N LEU A 168 -11.53 10.42 -7.58
CA LEU A 168 -11.71 11.88 -7.63
C LEU A 168 -13.18 12.32 -7.63
N ALA A 169 -14.05 11.62 -8.37
CA ALA A 169 -15.45 11.98 -8.57
C ALA A 169 -16.44 11.18 -7.70
N GLY A 170 -16.01 10.03 -7.17
CA GLY A 170 -16.86 9.14 -6.38
C GLY A 170 -16.96 9.52 -4.90
N PRO A 171 -17.72 8.74 -4.11
CA PRO A 171 -17.82 8.91 -2.66
C PRO A 171 -16.52 8.48 -1.98
N THR A 172 -15.54 9.38 -1.96
CA THR A 172 -14.22 9.17 -1.37
C THR A 172 -14.09 9.95 -0.07
N VAL A 173 -13.75 9.25 1.00
CA VAL A 173 -13.43 9.86 2.30
C VAL A 173 -11.95 10.19 2.32
N TRP A 174 -11.63 11.46 2.50
CA TRP A 174 -10.25 11.96 2.43
C TRP A 174 -9.63 12.15 3.82
N ASN A 175 -8.37 11.79 3.95
CA ASN A 175 -7.51 12.02 5.12
C ASN A 175 -8.07 11.50 6.46
N ASN A 176 -9.04 10.59 6.43
CA ASN A 176 -9.57 9.96 7.64
C ASN A 176 -8.65 8.81 8.09
N ARG A 177 -7.72 9.15 8.99
CA ARG A 177 -6.72 8.21 9.53
C ARG A 177 -7.36 7.04 10.27
N LYS A 178 -8.41 7.31 11.05
CA LYS A 178 -9.12 6.28 11.84
C LYS A 178 -9.77 5.26 10.92
N LEU A 179 -10.54 5.71 9.93
CA LEU A 179 -11.19 4.82 8.98
C LEU A 179 -10.16 4.02 8.15
N SER A 180 -9.09 4.67 7.70
CA SER A 180 -8.03 3.98 6.95
C SER A 180 -7.34 2.90 7.78
N ALA A 181 -7.11 3.17 9.07
CA ALA A 181 -6.59 2.19 10.02
C ALA A 181 -7.58 1.02 10.19
N GLU A 182 -8.85 1.30 10.43
CA GLU A 182 -9.90 0.28 10.56
C GLU A 182 -9.95 -0.64 9.33
N CYS A 183 -9.97 -0.07 8.12
CA CYS A 183 -9.92 -0.85 6.88
C CYS A 183 -8.66 -1.72 6.79
N LEU A 184 -7.48 -1.17 7.09
CA LEU A 184 -6.24 -1.96 7.12
C LEU A 184 -6.35 -3.14 8.09
N MET A 185 -6.89 -2.91 9.29
CA MET A 185 -7.03 -3.95 10.31
C MET A 185 -8.00 -5.05 9.88
N GLU A 186 -9.06 -4.73 9.14
CA GLU A 186 -9.94 -5.74 8.54
C GLU A 186 -9.19 -6.66 7.58
N TYR A 187 -8.33 -6.11 6.72
CA TYR A 187 -7.48 -6.91 5.84
C TYR A 187 -6.48 -7.79 6.60
N VAL A 188 -5.88 -7.26 7.68
CA VAL A 188 -4.97 -8.04 8.52
C VAL A 188 -5.69 -9.24 9.13
N ARG A 189 -6.90 -9.04 9.68
CA ARG A 189 -7.71 -10.11 10.29
C ARG A 189 -8.11 -11.19 9.28
N GLN A 190 -8.43 -10.81 8.04
CA GLN A 190 -8.75 -11.79 6.99
C GLN A 190 -7.57 -12.71 6.65
N VAL A 191 -6.34 -12.18 6.70
CA VAL A 191 -5.12 -12.93 6.37
C VAL A 191 -4.55 -13.69 7.58
N ARG A 192 -4.84 -13.21 8.79
CA ARG A 192 -4.39 -13.76 10.07
C ARG A 192 -5.55 -13.74 11.09
N PRO A 193 -6.52 -14.66 10.97
CA PRO A 193 -7.66 -14.71 11.88
C PRO A 193 -7.26 -15.04 13.32
N ASP A 194 -6.04 -15.56 13.52
CA ASP A 194 -5.42 -15.86 14.81
C ASP A 194 -4.92 -14.61 15.56
N VAL A 195 -4.84 -13.46 14.90
CA VAL A 195 -4.33 -12.22 15.52
C VAL A 195 -5.48 -11.44 16.17
N ARG A 196 -5.52 -11.45 17.51
CA ARG A 196 -6.36 -10.58 18.34
C ARG A 196 -5.62 -9.26 18.64
N ILE A 197 -6.30 -8.13 18.48
CA ILE A 197 -5.72 -6.77 18.53
C ILE A 197 -6.56 -5.90 19.45
#